data_AF-A0A925PH63-F1
#
_entry.id   AF-A0A925PH63-F1
#
_cell.length_a   1.000
_cell.length_b   1.000
_cell.length_c   1.000
_cell.angle_alpha   90.00
_cell.angle_beta   90.00
_cell.angle_gamma   90.00
#
_symmetry.space_group_name_H-M   'P 1'
#
loop_
_entity.id
_entity.type
_entity.pdbx_description
1 polymer ?
#
loop_
_entity_poly.entity_id
_entity_poly.type
_entity_poly.pdbx_seq_one_letter_code
_entity_poly.pdbx_strand_id
1 'polypeptide(L)'
;DKPAAQAGLSVGDRIVTVNDTEIKTWQQFVSIIQVNANNKLTLGYDHQGEMKKVTVTPEYDEKNNRGIIGIMPQLEKTYPGFIETISLSIKQTYMVASSMVVGIGQMVTGKVAAEVAGPIGVAQMAGEVAQLGLMPLLQFAAFLSINLGLINLLPVPVLDGGHLVTLAVEGVRGKPLSKKHMQVIQMIGFALLMLLFLVATFKDISRLNLF
;
A
#
# COMPACT_ATOMS: atom_id res chain seq x y z
N ASP A 1 -26.93 -5.22 -14.07
CA ASP A 1 -28.04 -4.93 -13.14
C ASP A 1 -27.56 -4.24 -11.86
N LYS A 2 -27.08 -3.02 -11.97
CA LYS A 2 -26.72 -2.19 -10.81
C LYS A 2 -27.43 -0.84 -10.90
N PRO A 3 -27.61 -0.11 -9.78
CA PRO A 3 -28.44 1.09 -9.74
C PRO A 3 -28.14 2.12 -10.83
N ALA A 4 -26.87 2.33 -11.18
CA ALA A 4 -26.49 3.25 -12.25
C ALA A 4 -26.99 2.80 -13.64
N ALA A 5 -26.89 1.51 -13.96
CA ALA A 5 -27.37 0.97 -15.23
C ALA A 5 -28.91 1.03 -15.31
N GLN A 6 -29.61 0.75 -14.21
CA GLN A 6 -31.07 0.90 -14.13
C GLN A 6 -31.52 2.35 -14.29
N ALA A 7 -30.70 3.29 -13.84
CA ALA A 7 -30.93 4.71 -13.98
C ALA A 7 -30.65 5.23 -15.41
N GLY A 8 -30.04 4.41 -16.29
CA GLY A 8 -29.75 4.77 -17.68
C GLY A 8 -28.39 5.43 -17.90
N LEU A 9 -27.49 5.39 -16.91
CA LEU A 9 -26.10 5.80 -17.10
C LEU A 9 -25.37 4.84 -18.03
N SER A 10 -24.55 5.40 -18.91
CA SER A 10 -23.80 4.69 -19.94
C SER A 10 -22.29 4.92 -19.79
N VAL A 11 -21.50 4.03 -20.39
CA VAL A 11 -20.04 4.19 -20.44
C VAL A 11 -19.71 5.44 -21.25
N GLY A 12 -18.87 6.31 -20.69
CA GLY A 12 -18.52 7.61 -21.27
C GLY A 12 -19.21 8.81 -20.61
N ASP A 13 -20.20 8.57 -19.75
CA ASP A 13 -20.84 9.63 -18.96
C ASP A 13 -19.86 10.23 -17.96
N ARG A 14 -19.73 11.56 -17.97
CA ARG A 14 -18.93 12.28 -16.99
C ARG A 14 -19.83 12.85 -15.91
N ILE A 15 -19.74 12.31 -14.69
CA ILE A 15 -20.45 12.87 -13.54
C ILE A 15 -19.85 14.24 -13.18
N VAL A 16 -20.71 15.25 -13.05
CA VAL A 16 -20.34 16.63 -12.74
C VAL A 16 -20.89 17.07 -11.39
N THR A 17 -22.10 16.61 -11.02
CA THR A 17 -22.72 16.99 -9.75
C THR A 17 -23.41 15.82 -9.05
N VAL A 18 -23.48 15.89 -7.72
CA VAL A 18 -24.31 15.01 -6.87
C VAL A 18 -25.15 15.91 -5.96
N ASN A 19 -26.48 15.81 -6.03
CA ASN A 19 -27.42 16.68 -5.31
C ASN A 19 -27.04 18.17 -5.45
N ASP A 20 -26.79 18.60 -6.69
CA ASP A 20 -26.39 19.96 -7.06
C ASP A 20 -25.05 20.44 -6.46
N THR A 21 -24.29 19.56 -5.80
CA THR A 21 -22.90 19.82 -5.37
C THR A 21 -21.94 19.44 -6.49
N GLU A 22 -21.07 20.36 -6.91
CA GLU A 22 -20.03 20.12 -7.91
C GLU A 22 -19.01 19.08 -7.42
N ILE A 23 -18.70 18.10 -8.27
CA ILE A 23 -17.74 17.04 -7.99
C ILE A 23 -16.53 17.19 -8.90
N LYS A 24 -15.34 17.32 -8.29
CA LYS A 24 -14.08 17.52 -9.04
C LYS A 24 -13.23 16.27 -9.12
N THR A 25 -13.39 15.35 -8.16
CA THR A 25 -12.59 14.13 -8.09
C THR A 25 -13.43 12.89 -7.91
N TRP A 26 -12.92 11.76 -8.40
CA TRP A 26 -13.54 10.46 -8.19
C TRP A 26 -13.68 10.12 -6.69
N GLN A 27 -12.70 10.50 -5.85
CA GLN A 27 -12.77 10.24 -4.41
C GLN A 27 -13.90 11.02 -3.73
N GLN A 28 -14.16 12.27 -4.12
CA GLN A 28 -15.31 13.04 -3.65
C GLN A 28 -16.63 12.39 -4.06
N PHE A 29 -16.70 11.92 -5.31
CA PHE A 29 -17.87 11.18 -5.77
C PHE A 29 -18.11 9.93 -4.91
N VAL A 30 -17.09 9.10 -4.75
CA VAL A 30 -17.19 7.84 -4.00
C VAL A 30 -17.56 8.06 -2.54
N SER A 31 -16.98 9.06 -1.86
CA SER A 31 -17.29 9.31 -0.45
C SER A 31 -18.76 9.67 -0.22
N ILE A 32 -19.38 10.43 -1.14
CA ILE A 32 -20.80 10.79 -1.06
C ILE A 32 -21.69 9.57 -1.31
N ILE A 33 -21.37 8.74 -2.32
CA ILE A 33 -22.16 7.54 -2.62
C ILE A 33 -22.12 6.53 -1.46
N GLN A 34 -20.94 6.32 -0.87
CA GLN A 34 -20.74 5.31 0.17
C GLN A 34 -21.57 5.56 1.43
N VAL A 35 -21.74 6.82 1.82
CA VAL A 35 -22.48 7.21 3.04
C VAL A 35 -23.99 7.37 2.82
N ASN A 36 -24.47 7.34 1.58
CA ASN A 36 -25.87 7.55 1.20
C ASN A 36 -26.53 6.27 0.67
N ALA A 37 -26.21 5.11 1.24
CA ALA A 37 -26.89 3.87 0.92
C ALA A 37 -28.40 3.99 1.16
N ASN A 38 -29.21 3.45 0.24
CA ASN A 38 -30.67 3.48 0.24
C ASN A 38 -31.32 4.88 0.14
N ASN A 39 -30.53 5.95 0.03
CA ASN A 39 -31.03 7.30 -0.17
C ASN A 39 -31.01 7.68 -1.65
N LYS A 40 -32.07 8.31 -2.15
CA LYS A 40 -32.11 8.82 -3.52
C LYS A 40 -31.12 9.98 -3.68
N LEU A 41 -30.30 9.91 -4.72
CA LEU A 41 -29.34 10.94 -5.11
C LEU A 41 -29.63 11.36 -6.55
N THR A 42 -29.57 12.66 -6.81
CA THR A 42 -29.63 13.22 -8.16
C THR A 42 -28.22 13.45 -8.68
N LEU A 43 -27.84 12.74 -9.73
CA LEU A 43 -26.56 12.90 -10.41
C LEU A 43 -26.75 13.79 -11.63
N GLY A 44 -25.97 14.88 -11.71
CA GLY A 44 -25.77 15.62 -12.95
C GLY A 44 -24.58 15.04 -13.71
N TYR A 45 -24.77 14.72 -14.98
CA TYR A 45 -23.74 14.14 -15.83
C TYR A 45 -23.74 14.76 -17.22
N ASP A 46 -22.56 14.84 -17.82
CA ASP A 46 -22.37 15.24 -19.20
C ASP A 46 -22.32 13.98 -20.07
N HIS A 47 -23.23 13.91 -21.05
CA HIS A 47 -23.24 12.88 -22.08
C HIS A 47 -23.03 13.54 -23.44
N GLN A 48 -21.84 13.38 -24.01
CA GLN A 48 -21.47 13.92 -25.33
C GLN A 48 -21.67 15.45 -25.46
N GLY A 49 -21.45 16.21 -24.39
CA GLY A 49 -21.59 17.67 -24.35
C GLY A 49 -22.98 18.15 -23.91
N GLU A 50 -23.93 17.24 -23.65
CA GLU A 50 -25.25 17.55 -23.14
C GLU A 50 -25.36 17.24 -21.64
N MET A 51 -25.65 18.26 -20.84
CA MET A 51 -25.87 18.12 -19.40
C MET A 51 -27.22 17.48 -19.11
N LYS A 52 -27.21 16.30 -18.50
CA LYS A 52 -28.39 15.53 -18.09
C LYS A 52 -28.41 15.33 -16.58
N LYS A 53 -29.60 15.02 -16.05
CA LYS A 53 -29.78 14.64 -14.64
C LYS A 53 -30.47 13.29 -14.55
N VAL A 54 -30.04 12.48 -13.60
CA VAL A 54 -30.62 11.17 -13.32
C VAL A 54 -30.74 10.95 -11.81
N THR A 55 -31.78 10.26 -11.37
CA THR A 55 -31.91 9.85 -9.97
C THR A 55 -31.46 8.42 -9.80
N VAL A 56 -30.50 8.18 -8.91
CA VAL A 56 -29.99 6.86 -8.55
C VAL A 56 -30.19 6.62 -7.06
N THR A 57 -30.44 5.37 -6.67
CA THR A 57 -30.48 4.96 -5.26
C THR A 57 -29.33 3.98 -5.03
N PRO A 58 -28.26 4.35 -4.31
CA PRO A 58 -27.18 3.42 -4.00
C PRO A 58 -27.68 2.21 -3.23
N GLU A 59 -27.29 1.03 -3.68
CA GLU A 59 -27.54 -0.24 -3.01
C GLU A 59 -26.51 -0.42 -1.89
N TYR A 60 -26.93 -0.92 -0.74
CA TYR A 60 -25.99 -1.23 0.34
C TYR A 60 -25.24 -2.54 0.05
N ASP A 61 -23.92 -2.47 -0.02
CA ASP A 61 -23.04 -3.62 -0.18
C ASP A 61 -22.57 -4.12 1.19
N GLU A 62 -23.20 -5.19 1.68
CA GLU A 62 -22.89 -5.81 2.98
C GLU A 62 -21.43 -6.28 3.07
N LYS A 63 -20.82 -6.69 1.96
CA LYS A 63 -19.44 -7.20 1.96
C LYS A 63 -18.42 -6.11 2.26
N ASN A 64 -18.70 -4.89 1.83
CA ASN A 64 -17.80 -3.74 1.95
C ASN A 64 -18.33 -2.65 2.90
N ASN A 65 -19.47 -2.90 3.56
CA ASN A 65 -20.16 -1.98 4.47
C ASN A 65 -20.32 -0.56 3.89
N ARG A 66 -20.80 -0.44 2.64
CA ARG A 66 -20.88 0.84 1.94
C ARG A 66 -21.95 0.88 0.85
N GLY A 67 -22.47 2.06 0.54
CA GLY A 67 -23.33 2.29 -0.63
C GLY A 67 -22.57 2.14 -1.95
N ILE A 68 -23.18 1.49 -2.94
CA ILE A 68 -22.64 1.34 -4.31
C ILE A 68 -23.73 1.59 -5.36
N ILE A 69 -23.34 2.16 -6.50
CA ILE A 69 -24.24 2.27 -7.67
C ILE A 69 -23.75 1.43 -8.87
N GLY A 70 -22.58 0.78 -8.74
CA GLY A 70 -22.04 -0.13 -9.76
C GLY A 70 -21.37 0.54 -10.95
N ILE A 71 -20.74 1.70 -10.76
CA ILE A 71 -19.85 2.32 -11.77
C ILE A 71 -18.40 2.25 -11.34
N MET A 72 -17.51 2.20 -12.33
CA MET A 72 -16.07 2.27 -12.16
C MET A 72 -15.56 3.48 -12.93
N PRO A 73 -14.53 4.19 -12.42
CA PRO A 73 -13.95 5.29 -13.18
C PRO A 73 -13.30 4.70 -14.43
N GLN A 74 -13.42 5.41 -15.56
CA GLN A 74 -12.45 5.17 -16.62
C GLN A 74 -11.10 5.67 -16.12
N LEU A 75 -10.15 4.74 -15.98
CA LEU A 75 -8.77 5.07 -15.70
C LEU A 75 -8.18 5.70 -16.96
N GLU A 76 -8.29 7.02 -17.08
CA GLU A 76 -7.48 7.75 -18.05
C GLU A 76 -6.01 7.56 -17.67
N LYS A 77 -5.28 6.81 -18.49
CA LYS A 77 -3.83 6.73 -18.40
C LYS A 77 -3.27 8.06 -18.84
N THR A 78 -3.18 9.00 -17.90
CA THR A 78 -2.37 10.20 -18.09
C THR A 78 -0.91 9.77 -18.03
N TYR A 79 -0.13 10.21 -19.02
CA TYR A 79 1.32 10.05 -19.04
C TYR A 79 1.90 11.38 -18.56
N PRO A 80 2.26 11.51 -17.26
CA PRO A 80 2.75 12.75 -16.72
C PRO A 80 4.05 13.15 -17.43
N GLY A 81 4.36 14.45 -17.45
CA GLY A 81 5.67 14.91 -17.92
C GLY A 81 6.82 14.30 -17.10
N PHE A 82 8.05 14.36 -17.59
CA PHE A 82 9.22 13.78 -16.90
C PHE A 82 9.38 14.31 -15.46
N ILE A 83 9.29 15.63 -15.27
CA ILE A 83 9.41 16.27 -13.96
C ILE A 83 8.26 15.90 -13.03
N GLU A 84 7.04 15.86 -13.57
CA GLU A 84 5.85 15.45 -12.83
C GLU A 84 5.97 13.99 -12.37
N THR A 85 6.47 13.11 -13.24
CA THR A 85 6.72 11.69 -12.94
C THR A 85 7.70 11.52 -11.78
N ILE A 86 8.77 12.32 -11.72
CA ILE A 86 9.71 12.28 -10.58
C ILE A 86 9.00 12.66 -9.28
N SER A 87 8.24 13.75 -9.27
CA SER A 87 7.50 14.20 -8.09
C SER A 87 6.49 13.15 -7.63
N LEU A 88 5.72 12.59 -8.57
CA LEU A 88 4.77 11.51 -8.30
C LEU A 88 5.46 10.26 -7.76
N SER A 89 6.62 9.88 -8.30
CA SER A 89 7.39 8.71 -7.86
C SER A 89 7.93 8.89 -6.43
N ILE A 90 8.42 10.07 -6.08
CA ILE A 90 8.85 10.39 -4.70
C ILE A 90 7.64 10.31 -3.76
N LYS A 91 6.52 10.92 -4.13
CA LYS A 91 5.29 10.89 -3.33
C LYS A 91 4.79 9.46 -3.13
N GLN A 92 4.78 8.66 -4.20
CA GLN A 92 4.39 7.25 -4.15
C GLN A 92 5.32 6.44 -3.23
N THR A 93 6.63 6.63 -3.36
CA THR A 93 7.64 5.98 -2.52
C THR A 93 7.41 6.33 -1.05
N TYR A 94 7.17 7.61 -0.74
CA TYR A 94 6.86 8.06 0.61
C TYR A 94 5.57 7.45 1.16
N MET A 95 4.50 7.37 0.35
CA MET A 95 3.24 6.74 0.78
C MET A 95 3.41 5.26 1.08
N VAL A 96 4.16 4.53 0.25
CA VAL A 96 4.47 3.11 0.48
C VAL A 96 5.32 2.96 1.74
N ALA A 97 6.39 3.75 1.88
CA ALA A 97 7.28 3.68 3.02
C ALA A 97 6.57 4.02 4.35
N SER A 98 5.76 5.08 4.38
CA SER A 98 4.97 5.45 5.57
C SER A 98 3.96 4.36 5.96
N SER A 99 3.30 3.75 4.97
CA SER A 99 2.38 2.62 5.23
C SER A 99 3.11 1.42 5.83
N MET A 100 4.34 1.11 5.37
CA MET A 100 5.17 0.07 5.97
C MET A 100 5.54 0.40 7.42
N VAL A 101 5.95 1.63 7.71
CA VAL A 101 6.27 2.06 9.09
C VAL A 101 5.06 1.93 10.00
N VAL A 102 3.88 2.36 9.55
CA VAL A 102 2.62 2.18 10.30
C VAL A 102 2.33 0.69 10.52
N GLY A 103 2.50 -0.15 9.49
CA GLY A 103 2.31 -1.60 9.60
C GLY A 103 3.25 -2.24 10.64
N ILE A 104 4.54 -1.88 10.63
CA ILE A 104 5.51 -2.33 11.63
C ILE A 104 5.07 -1.90 13.03
N GLY A 105 4.64 -0.64 13.20
CA GLY A 105 4.12 -0.15 14.48
C GLY A 105 2.88 -0.92 14.96
N GLN A 106 1.98 -1.29 14.04
CA GLN A 106 0.81 -2.11 14.36
C GLN A 106 1.18 -3.55 14.74
N MET A 107 2.21 -4.13 14.12
CA MET A 107 2.73 -5.45 14.49
C MET A 107 3.35 -5.43 15.89
N VAL A 108 4.17 -4.41 16.19
CA VAL A 108 4.81 -4.26 17.51
C VAL A 108 3.77 -4.00 18.61
N THR A 109 2.70 -3.27 18.31
CA THR A 109 1.59 -3.03 19.26
C THR A 109 0.57 -4.16 19.33
N GLY A 110 0.74 -5.24 18.57
CA GLY A 110 -0.14 -6.42 18.58
C GLY A 110 -1.50 -6.19 17.91
N LYS A 111 -1.70 -5.07 17.20
CA LYS A 111 -2.94 -4.80 16.45
C LYS A 111 -3.06 -5.65 15.19
N VAL A 112 -1.92 -6.10 14.67
CA VAL A 112 -1.81 -6.97 13.48
C VAL A 112 -0.83 -8.08 13.80
N ALA A 113 -1.09 -9.29 13.30
CA ALA A 113 -0.16 -10.41 13.46
C ALA A 113 1.18 -10.11 12.75
N ALA A 114 2.29 -10.35 13.46
CA ALA A 114 3.62 -10.20 12.89
C ALA A 114 3.95 -11.42 12.00
N GLU A 115 3.52 -11.36 10.75
CA GLU A 115 3.87 -12.34 9.73
C GLU A 115 5.13 -11.91 8.99
N VAL A 116 6.17 -12.74 9.10
CA VAL A 116 7.42 -12.58 8.37
C VAL A 116 7.48 -13.67 7.31
N ALA A 117 7.48 -13.27 6.04
CA ALA A 117 7.79 -14.17 4.94
C ALA A 117 9.29 -14.40 4.90
N GLY A 118 9.72 -15.65 4.81
CA GLY A 118 11.11 -15.98 4.62
C GLY A 118 11.54 -15.86 3.14
N PRO A 119 12.80 -16.23 2.85
CA PRO A 119 13.35 -16.13 1.49
C PRO A 119 12.60 -17.00 0.48
N ILE A 120 12.10 -18.17 0.92
CA ILE A 120 11.40 -19.12 0.06
C ILE A 120 10.02 -18.55 -0.30
N GLY A 121 9.29 -18.02 0.68
CA GLY A 121 8.01 -17.36 0.46
C GLY A 121 8.14 -16.16 -0.46
N VAL A 122 9.18 -15.33 -0.29
CA VAL A 122 9.46 -14.20 -1.20
C VAL A 122 9.77 -14.67 -2.61
N ALA A 123 10.56 -15.73 -2.79
CA ALA A 123 10.84 -16.30 -4.11
C ALA A 123 9.58 -16.85 -4.80
N GLN A 124 8.70 -17.50 -4.04
CA GLN A 124 7.42 -17.99 -4.55
C GLN A 124 6.51 -16.83 -4.97
N MET A 125 6.33 -15.82 -4.10
CA MET A 125 5.55 -14.63 -4.42
C MET A 125 6.09 -13.92 -5.67
N ALA A 126 7.41 -13.83 -5.82
CA ALA A 126 8.02 -13.27 -7.03
C ALA A 126 7.64 -14.09 -8.28
N GLY A 127 7.62 -15.43 -8.19
CA GLY A 127 7.19 -16.31 -9.27
C GLY A 127 5.71 -16.14 -9.63
N GLU A 128 4.83 -16.05 -8.65
CA GLU A 128 3.39 -15.80 -8.84
C GLU A 128 3.14 -14.43 -9.49
N VAL A 129 3.81 -13.38 -8.99
CA VAL A 129 3.70 -12.04 -9.56
C VAL A 129 4.30 -11.96 -10.97
N ALA A 130 5.38 -12.70 -11.25
CA ALA A 130 5.97 -12.76 -12.59
C ALA A 130 5.00 -13.33 -13.63
N GLN A 131 4.14 -14.28 -13.24
CA GLN A 131 3.08 -14.81 -14.12
C GLN A 131 2.02 -13.77 -14.48
N LEU A 132 1.82 -12.73 -13.65
CA LEU A 132 0.93 -11.60 -13.93
C LEU A 132 1.55 -10.60 -14.94
N GLY A 133 2.84 -10.74 -15.25
CA GLY A 133 3.57 -9.96 -16.24
C GLY A 133 4.61 -9.01 -15.65
N LEU A 134 5.30 -8.29 -16.56
CA LEU A 134 6.47 -7.48 -16.20
C LEU A 134 6.13 -6.27 -15.31
N MET A 135 5.00 -5.60 -15.56
CA MET A 135 4.63 -4.41 -14.80
C MET A 135 4.35 -4.72 -13.31
N PRO A 136 3.52 -5.72 -12.96
CA PRO A 136 3.39 -6.18 -11.58
C PRO A 136 4.72 -6.61 -10.95
N LEU A 137 5.58 -7.30 -11.71
CA LEU A 137 6.89 -7.73 -11.22
C LEU A 137 7.80 -6.55 -10.85
N LEU A 138 7.85 -5.51 -11.67
CA LEU A 138 8.60 -4.28 -11.38
C LEU A 138 8.04 -3.56 -10.15
N GLN A 139 6.71 -3.51 -9.99
CA GLN A 139 6.08 -2.94 -8.80
C GLN A 139 6.43 -3.74 -7.54
N PHE A 140 6.42 -5.06 -7.62
CA PHE A 140 6.81 -5.94 -6.52
C PHE A 140 8.30 -5.79 -6.16
N ALA A 141 9.18 -5.71 -7.17
CA ALA A 141 10.60 -5.44 -6.96
C ALA A 141 10.84 -4.07 -6.31
N ALA A 142 10.10 -3.04 -6.72
CA ALA A 142 10.15 -1.72 -6.09
C ALA A 142 9.66 -1.76 -4.64
N PHE A 143 8.56 -2.47 -4.37
CA PHE A 143 8.05 -2.69 -3.02
C PHE A 143 9.08 -3.37 -2.12
N LEU A 144 9.70 -4.47 -2.58
CA LEU A 144 10.77 -5.15 -1.84
C LEU A 144 11.99 -4.26 -1.61
N SER A 145 12.35 -3.44 -2.59
CA SER A 145 13.48 -2.51 -2.50
C SER A 145 13.25 -1.44 -1.44
N ILE A 146 12.04 -0.86 -1.38
CA ILE A 146 11.64 0.08 -0.32
C ILE A 146 11.65 -0.61 1.05
N ASN A 147 11.14 -1.84 1.12
CA ASN A 147 11.09 -2.61 2.36
C ASN A 147 12.50 -2.91 2.89
N LEU A 148 13.43 -3.36 2.04
CA LEU A 148 14.82 -3.62 2.41
C LEU A 148 15.51 -2.33 2.87
N GLY A 149 15.27 -1.21 2.19
CA GLY A 149 15.77 0.10 2.61
C GLY A 149 15.27 0.51 4.00
N LEU A 150 13.98 0.30 4.29
CA LEU A 150 13.42 0.59 5.62
C LEU A 150 13.94 -0.36 6.71
N ILE A 151 14.02 -1.66 6.42
CA ILE A 151 14.57 -2.64 7.36
C ILE A 151 16.02 -2.31 7.68
N ASN A 152 16.83 -1.92 6.68
CA ASN A 152 18.22 -1.54 6.89
C ASN A 152 18.39 -0.29 7.77
N LEU A 153 17.39 0.59 7.85
CA LEU A 153 17.38 1.74 8.74
C LEU A 153 16.95 1.42 10.19
N LEU A 154 16.48 0.19 10.46
CA LEU A 154 16.14 -0.22 11.82
C LEU A 154 17.41 -0.26 12.71
N PRO A 155 17.27 -0.01 14.02
CA PRO A 155 18.39 0.03 14.97
C PRO A 155 18.89 -1.39 15.32
N VAL A 156 19.20 -2.20 14.32
CA VAL A 156 19.69 -3.57 14.45
C VAL A 156 21.20 -3.57 14.19
N PRO A 157 22.04 -4.11 15.10
CA PRO A 157 23.50 -3.98 15.06
C PRO A 157 24.25 -4.33 13.77
N VAL A 158 23.69 -5.23 12.97
CA VAL A 158 24.30 -5.72 11.72
C VAL A 158 23.77 -4.98 10.48
N LEU A 159 22.79 -4.09 10.67
CA LEU A 159 22.20 -3.25 9.63
C LEU A 159 22.75 -1.81 9.75
N ASP A 160 22.57 -1.03 8.67
CA ASP A 160 23.05 0.36 8.59
C ASP A 160 22.49 1.25 9.71
N GLY A 161 21.24 1.06 10.11
CA GLY A 161 20.61 1.75 11.23
C GLY A 161 21.26 1.42 12.58
N GLY A 162 21.80 0.21 12.75
CA GLY A 162 22.62 -0.14 13.91
C GLY A 162 23.90 0.70 13.99
N HIS A 163 24.54 0.93 12.85
CA HIS A 163 25.70 1.82 12.78
C HIS A 163 25.32 3.26 13.12
N LEU A 164 24.20 3.77 12.60
CA LEU A 164 23.68 5.10 12.97
C LEU A 164 23.47 5.23 14.48
N VAL A 165 22.90 4.21 15.14
CA VAL A 165 22.74 4.19 16.59
C VAL A 165 24.09 4.20 17.30
N THR A 166 25.06 3.40 16.85
CA THR A 166 26.39 3.40 17.48
C THR A 166 27.08 4.74 17.34
N LEU A 167 26.99 5.40 16.18
CA LEU A 167 27.53 6.73 15.96
C LEU A 167 26.84 7.78 16.83
N ALA A 168 25.51 7.70 16.99
CA ALA A 168 24.78 8.58 17.89
C ALA A 168 25.25 8.40 19.35
N VAL A 169 25.45 7.15 19.78
CA VAL A 169 25.98 6.83 21.12
C VAL A 169 27.41 7.34 21.29
N GLU A 170 28.28 7.20 20.29
CA GLU A 170 29.65 7.75 20.32
C GLU A 170 29.66 9.26 20.36
N GLY A 171 28.79 9.92 19.59
CA GLY A 171 28.61 11.37 19.57
C GLY A 171 28.19 11.92 20.93
N VAL A 172 27.24 11.26 21.61
CA VAL A 172 26.83 11.64 22.97
C VAL A 172 27.93 11.35 24.00
N ARG A 173 28.66 10.25 23.85
CA ARG A 173 29.74 9.86 24.78
C ARG A 173 31.04 10.64 24.57
N GLY A 174 31.22 11.31 23.43
CA GLY A 174 32.45 11.99 23.04
C GLY A 174 33.65 11.06 22.84
N LYS A 175 33.45 9.73 22.82
CA LYS A 175 34.50 8.73 22.63
C LYS A 175 33.98 7.48 21.92
N PRO A 176 34.82 6.84 21.08
CA PRO A 176 34.42 5.66 20.34
C PRO A 176 34.08 4.49 21.28
N LEU A 177 33.19 3.60 20.83
CA LEU A 177 32.97 2.31 21.45
C LEU A 177 34.22 1.44 21.29
N SER A 178 34.54 0.64 22.31
CA SER A 178 35.70 -0.25 22.17
C SER A 178 35.40 -1.33 21.13
N LYS A 179 36.44 -1.76 20.39
CA LYS A 179 36.31 -2.80 19.36
C LYS A 179 35.62 -4.08 19.89
N LYS A 180 35.88 -4.45 21.15
CA LYS A 180 35.25 -5.60 21.80
C LYS A 180 33.73 -5.42 21.96
N HIS A 181 33.26 -4.24 22.37
CA HIS A 181 31.82 -3.98 22.49
C HIS A 181 31.13 -3.99 21.13
N MET A 182 31.75 -3.39 20.11
CA MET A 182 31.21 -3.38 18.74
C MET A 182 31.07 -4.81 18.20
N GLN A 183 32.11 -5.64 18.38
CA GLN A 183 32.08 -7.05 17.96
C GLN A 183 30.96 -7.84 18.65
N VAL A 184 30.78 -7.66 19.96
CA VAL A 184 29.70 -8.34 20.70
C VAL A 184 28.33 -7.89 20.21
N ILE A 185 28.13 -6.59 20.03
CA ILE A 185 26.88 -5.99 19.53
C ILE A 185 26.55 -6.55 18.13
N GLN A 186 27.52 -6.57 17.22
CA GLN A 186 27.36 -7.11 15.87
C GLN A 186 27.08 -8.62 15.87
N MET A 187 27.80 -9.40 16.69
CA MET A 187 27.61 -10.85 16.79
C MET A 187 26.21 -11.19 17.31
N ILE A 188 25.72 -10.46 18.32
CA ILE A 188 24.35 -10.61 18.82
C ILE A 188 23.35 -10.27 17.71
N GLY A 189 23.53 -9.15 17.01
CA GLY A 189 22.65 -8.76 15.91
C GLY A 189 22.61 -9.79 14.79
N PHE A 190 23.78 -10.30 14.38
CA PHE A 190 23.89 -11.34 13.37
C PHE A 190 23.22 -12.65 13.83
N ALA A 191 23.44 -13.09 15.07
CA ALA A 191 22.82 -14.28 15.61
C ALA A 191 21.28 -14.16 15.64
N LEU A 192 20.75 -13.00 16.02
CA LEU A 192 19.32 -12.72 15.99
C LEU A 192 18.75 -12.72 14.57
N LEU A 193 19.45 -12.13 13.59
CA LEU A 193 19.03 -12.17 12.19
C LEU A 193 19.05 -13.60 11.64
N MET A 194 20.10 -14.37 11.93
CA MET A 194 20.18 -15.78 11.53
C MET A 194 19.05 -16.60 12.16
N LEU A 195 18.74 -16.36 13.43
CA LEU A 195 17.60 -17.01 14.09
C LEU A 195 16.29 -16.64 13.40
N LEU A 196 16.07 -15.35 13.11
CA LEU A 196 14.88 -14.90 12.39
C LEU A 196 14.78 -15.53 11.00
N PHE A 197 15.88 -15.58 10.25
CA PHE A 197 15.98 -16.22 8.94
C PHE A 197 15.58 -17.70 9.02
N LEU A 198 16.12 -18.43 9.99
CA LEU A 198 15.80 -19.85 10.19
C LEU A 198 14.32 -20.04 10.55
N VAL A 199 13.78 -19.22 11.47
CA VAL A 199 12.36 -19.28 11.86
C VAL A 199 11.45 -18.96 10.68
N ALA A 200 11.76 -17.92 9.90
CA ALA A 200 10.98 -17.53 8.74
C ALA A 200 11.03 -18.61 7.65
N THR A 201 12.21 -19.14 7.36
CA THR A 201 12.40 -20.25 6.41
C THR A 201 11.65 -21.50 6.85
N PHE A 202 11.69 -21.85 8.15
CA PHE A 202 10.93 -22.98 8.68
C PHE A 202 9.42 -22.76 8.50
N LYS A 203 8.92 -21.56 8.83
CA LYS A 203 7.51 -21.20 8.62
C LYS A 203 7.11 -21.29 7.15
N ASP A 204 7.95 -20.85 6.22
CA ASP A 204 7.69 -20.97 4.79
C ASP A 204 7.56 -22.46 4.38
N ILE A 205 8.50 -23.31 4.79
CA ILE A 205 8.48 -24.75 4.49
C ILE A 205 7.23 -25.42 5.08
N SER A 206 6.85 -25.07 6.32
CA SER A 206 5.64 -25.59 6.94
C SER A 206 4.36 -25.16 6.22
N ARG A 207 4.30 -23.92 5.70
CA ARG A 207 3.16 -23.46 4.90
C ARG A 207 3.05 -24.17 3.55
N LEU A 208 4.18 -24.59 2.99
CA LEU A 208 4.25 -25.26 1.70
C LEU A 208 3.83 -26.74 1.73
N ASN A 209 3.42 -27.28 2.88
CA ASN A 209 3.05 -28.70 3.06
C ASN A 209 4.09 -29.66 2.46
N LEU A 210 5.38 -29.31 2.53
CA LEU A 210 6.47 -30.21 2.13
C LEU A 210 6.69 -31.34 3.15
N PHE A 211 5.96 -31.32 4.26
CA PHE A 211 5.80 -32.38 5.26
C PHE A 211 4.39 -32.35 5.83
#